data_AF-A0A2V7ZCT1-F1
#
_entry.id   AF-A0A2V7ZCT1-F1
#
_cell.length_a   1.000
_cell.length_b   1.000
_cell.length_c   1.000
_cell.angle_alpha   90.00
_cell.angle_beta   90.00
_cell.angle_gamma   90.00
#
_symmetry.space_group_name_H-M   'P 1'
#
loop_
_entity.id
_entity.type
_entity.pdbx_description
1 polymer ?
#
loop_
_entity_poly.entity_id
_entity_poly.type
_entity_poly.pdbx_seq_one_letter_code
_entity_poly.pdbx_strand_id
1 'polypeptide(L)'
;VRVAQASVMFTGTTRLPMVAGWDGLLPGWFTRLHARHRTPVNSIVFVGAATLALSAAGMIGVGRQEAFQLLWNSSAIFYALTYLVMFAVPLVGIRSPSWVRVAALSGFLMTLVDVVLSIVPIVQVESRLIFALKISSLVLVTNAIGFAIFKTERTRARELPIAG
;
A
#
# COMPACT_ATOMS: atom_id res chain seq x y z
N VAL A 1 10.70 14.26 -18.87
CA VAL A 1 9.41 14.20 -18.13
C VAL A 1 9.35 13.03 -17.14
N ARG A 2 9.65 11.79 -17.54
CA ARG A 2 9.53 10.61 -16.66
C ARG A 2 10.40 10.63 -15.38
N VAL A 3 11.64 11.13 -15.47
CA VAL A 3 12.54 11.20 -14.30
C VAL A 3 12.05 12.21 -13.26
N ALA A 4 11.61 13.39 -13.70
CA ALA A 4 11.08 14.42 -12.79
C ALA A 4 9.84 13.93 -12.04
N GLN A 5 8.90 13.28 -12.74
CA GLN A 5 7.70 12.71 -12.13
C GLN A 5 8.07 11.60 -11.12
N ALA A 6 8.99 10.69 -11.48
CA ALA A 6 9.46 9.65 -10.57
C ALA A 6 10.09 10.24 -9.30
N SER A 7 10.93 11.28 -9.43
CA SER A 7 11.55 11.96 -8.29
C SER A 7 10.51 12.61 -7.36
N VAL A 8 9.48 13.24 -7.92
CA VAL A 8 8.40 13.85 -7.13
C VAL A 8 7.60 12.79 -6.39
N MET A 9 7.19 11.71 -7.09
CA MET A 9 6.43 10.63 -6.46
C MET A 9 7.24 9.94 -5.36
N PHE A 10 8.52 9.65 -5.61
CA PHE A 10 9.42 9.04 -4.63
C PHE A 10 9.63 9.93 -3.39
N THR A 11 9.78 11.24 -3.58
CA THR A 11 9.89 12.18 -2.46
C THR A 11 8.60 12.26 -1.65
N GLY A 12 7.43 12.15 -2.31
CA GLY A 12 6.14 12.11 -1.63
C GLY A 12 5.94 10.83 -0.82
N THR A 13 6.18 9.66 -1.42
CA THR A 13 5.93 8.36 -0.78
C THR A 13 6.81 8.11 0.44
N THR A 14 8.05 8.60 0.45
CA THR A 14 8.98 8.46 1.58
C THR A 14 8.57 9.25 2.83
N ARG A 15 7.67 10.24 2.69
CA ARG A 15 7.14 11.00 3.83
C ARG A 15 5.98 10.30 4.53
N LEU A 16 5.26 9.41 3.86
CA LEU A 16 4.12 8.69 4.46
C LEU A 16 4.55 7.77 5.62
N PRO A 17 5.61 6.94 5.49
CA PRO A 17 6.11 6.16 6.63
C PRO A 17 6.63 7.03 7.78
N MET A 18 7.21 8.19 7.47
CA MET A 18 7.70 9.11 8.50
C MET A 18 6.54 9.65 9.34
N VAL A 19 5.46 10.12 8.70
CA VAL A 19 4.27 10.63 9.41
C VAL A 19 3.58 9.51 10.19
N ALA A 20 3.42 8.33 9.61
CA ALA A 20 2.88 7.18 10.32
C ALA A 20 3.72 6.78 11.55
N GLY A 21 5.04 6.99 11.51
CA GLY A 21 5.91 6.81 12.67
C GLY A 21 5.69 7.85 13.78
N TRP A 22 5.27 9.08 13.47
CA TRP A 22 4.92 10.08 14.48
C TRP A 22 3.66 9.70 15.26
N ASP A 23 2.70 9.07 14.59
CA ASP A 23 1.45 8.59 15.19
C ASP A 23 1.61 7.24 15.93
N GLY A 24 2.85 6.71 16.02
CA GLY A 24 3.12 5.40 16.65
C GLY A 24 2.56 4.21 15.87
N LEU A 25 2.22 4.39 14.58
CA LEU A 25 1.73 3.32 13.71
C LEU A 25 2.87 2.51 13.08
N LEU A 26 4.08 3.07 13.05
CA LEU A 26 5.31 2.45 12.57
C LEU A 26 6.45 2.66 13.59
N PRO A 27 7.52 1.83 13.56
CA PRO A 27 8.66 1.99 14.44
C PRO A 27 9.22 3.41 14.42
N GLY A 28 9.51 3.98 15.60
CA GLY A 28 10.07 5.33 15.74
C GLY A 28 11.42 5.56 15.02
N TRP A 29 12.02 4.53 14.42
CA TRP A 29 13.15 4.69 13.51
C TRP A 29 12.78 5.44 12.21
N PHE A 30 11.53 5.32 11.73
CA PHE A 30 11.03 6.03 10.54
C PHE A 30 10.86 7.55 10.74
N THR A 31 10.83 8.02 11.99
CA THR A 31 10.68 9.45 12.32
C THR A 31 12.02 10.18 12.39
N ARG A 32 13.14 9.45 12.34
CA ARG A 32 14.48 10.06 12.41
C ARG A 32 14.79 10.84 11.13
N LEU A 33 14.95 12.14 11.31
CA LEU A 33 15.32 13.09 10.27
C LEU A 33 16.82 13.35 10.27
N HIS A 34 17.39 13.56 9.08
CA HIS A 34 18.79 13.97 8.94
C HIS A 34 19.04 15.32 9.63
N ALA A 35 20.08 15.43 10.47
CA ALA A 35 20.34 16.62 11.28
C ALA A 35 20.45 17.93 10.47
N ARG A 36 21.09 17.87 9.29
CA ARG A 36 21.30 19.04 8.42
C ARG A 36 20.19 19.33 7.40
N HIS A 37 19.66 18.28 6.75
CA HIS A 37 18.73 18.42 5.61
C HIS A 37 17.27 18.10 5.98
N ARG A 38 17.02 17.65 7.22
CA ARG A 38 15.70 17.27 7.74
C ARG A 38 14.94 16.32 6.80
N THR A 39 15.65 15.41 6.15
CA THR A 39 15.08 14.36 5.29
C THR A 39 14.98 13.04 6.05
N PRO A 40 13.91 12.24 5.85
CA PRO A 40 13.73 10.97 6.54
C PRO A 40 14.57 9.87 5.86
N VAL A 41 15.87 9.81 6.17
CA VAL A 41 16.83 8.92 5.50
C VAL A 41 16.39 7.45 5.57
N ASN A 42 15.91 7.00 6.73
CA ASN A 42 15.51 5.60 6.92
C ASN A 42 14.28 5.25 6.06
N SER A 43 13.31 6.16 5.97
CA SER A 43 12.13 5.99 5.10
C SER A 43 12.53 5.99 3.63
N ILE A 44 13.49 6.82 3.23
CA ILE A 44 14.04 6.83 1.86
C ILE A 44 14.69 5.49 1.52
N VAL A 45 15.56 4.99 2.40
CA VAL A 45 16.23 3.70 2.20
C VAL A 45 15.21 2.56 2.15
N PHE A 46 14.24 2.54 3.05
CA PHE A 46 13.20 1.52 3.09
C PHE A 46 12.32 1.51 1.82
N VAL A 47 11.76 2.66 1.43
CA VAL A 47 10.92 2.76 0.23
C VAL A 47 11.73 2.46 -1.03
N GLY A 48 13.00 2.91 -1.10
CA GLY A 48 13.90 2.57 -2.20
C GLY A 48 14.15 1.06 -2.30
N ALA A 49 14.52 0.42 -1.18
CA ALA A 49 14.76 -1.02 -1.12
C ALA A 49 13.50 -1.82 -1.46
N ALA A 50 12.33 -1.45 -0.92
CA ALA A 50 11.06 -2.09 -1.23
C ALA A 50 10.72 -1.96 -2.73
N THR A 51 10.88 -0.76 -3.31
CA THR A 51 10.63 -0.52 -4.74
C THR A 51 11.52 -1.39 -5.62
N LEU A 52 12.82 -1.49 -5.28
CA LEU A 52 13.77 -2.32 -6.00
C LEU A 52 13.44 -3.81 -5.87
N ALA A 53 13.13 -4.28 -4.66
CA ALA A 53 12.79 -5.67 -4.39
C ALA A 53 11.52 -6.09 -5.15
N LEU A 54 10.48 -5.26 -5.13
CA LEU A 54 9.22 -5.51 -5.85
C LEU A 54 9.40 -5.49 -7.37
N SER A 55 10.21 -4.54 -7.86
CA SER A 55 10.54 -4.47 -9.28
C SER A 55 11.33 -5.70 -9.74
N ALA A 56 12.32 -6.14 -8.97
CA ALA A 56 13.08 -7.35 -9.24
C ALA A 56 12.17 -8.59 -9.21
N ALA A 57 11.35 -8.74 -8.16
CA ALA A 57 10.42 -9.85 -8.01
C ALA A 57 9.39 -9.93 -9.15
N GLY A 58 8.88 -8.79 -9.60
CA GLY A 58 7.93 -8.72 -10.71
C GLY A 58 8.51 -9.08 -12.07
N MET A 59 9.84 -9.10 -12.23
CA MET A 59 10.51 -9.53 -13.46
C MET A 59 10.86 -11.03 -13.47
N ILE A 60 10.67 -11.76 -12.36
CA ILE A 60 11.07 -13.17 -12.27
C ILE A 60 10.12 -14.05 -13.09
N GLY A 61 10.67 -14.64 -14.16
CA GLY A 61 10.03 -15.72 -14.93
C GLY A 61 8.83 -15.29 -15.75
N VAL A 62 8.77 -14.01 -16.16
CA VAL A 62 7.64 -13.44 -16.92
C VAL A 62 8.13 -12.51 -18.02
N GLY A 63 7.37 -12.38 -19.11
CA GLY A 63 7.68 -11.44 -20.18
C GLY A 63 7.62 -9.98 -19.70
N ARG A 64 8.30 -9.05 -20.41
CA ARG A 64 8.31 -7.61 -20.05
C ARG A 64 6.90 -7.01 -19.90
N GLN A 65 5.96 -7.44 -20.76
CA GLN A 65 4.59 -6.97 -20.75
C GLN A 65 3.79 -7.54 -19.56
N GLU A 66 4.01 -8.82 -19.23
CA GLU A 66 3.42 -9.45 -18.06
C GLU A 66 3.95 -8.82 -16.77
N ALA A 67 5.27 -8.58 -16.66
CA ALA A 67 5.87 -7.88 -15.53
C ALA A 67 5.26 -6.51 -15.29
N PHE A 68 5.11 -5.70 -16.36
CA PHE A 68 4.49 -4.38 -16.26
C PHE A 68 3.04 -4.46 -15.76
N GLN A 69 2.24 -5.37 -16.31
CA GLN A 69 0.86 -5.55 -15.88
C GLN A 69 0.75 -6.09 -14.46
N LEU A 70 1.62 -7.02 -14.06
CA LEU A 70 1.70 -7.53 -12.69
C LEU A 70 1.93 -6.40 -11.69
N LEU A 71 2.95 -5.56 -11.93
CA LEU A 71 3.23 -4.41 -11.06
C LEU A 71 2.09 -3.39 -11.05
N TRP A 72 1.53 -3.08 -12.22
CA TRP A 72 0.44 -2.12 -12.35
C TRP A 72 -0.84 -2.58 -11.64
N ASN A 73 -1.28 -3.81 -11.90
CA ASN A 73 -2.48 -4.37 -11.26
C ASN A 73 -2.28 -4.51 -9.75
N SER A 74 -1.09 -4.93 -9.31
CA SER A 74 -0.79 -5.01 -7.87
C SER A 74 -0.89 -3.63 -7.20
N SER A 75 -0.31 -2.60 -7.82
CA SER A 75 -0.42 -1.21 -7.36
C SER A 75 -1.89 -0.76 -7.30
N ALA A 76 -2.66 -0.99 -8.36
CA ALA A 76 -4.08 -0.66 -8.42
C ALA A 76 -4.88 -1.35 -7.31
N ILE A 77 -4.61 -2.63 -7.04
CA ILE A 77 -5.27 -3.38 -5.96
C ILE A 77 -4.90 -2.81 -4.58
N PHE A 78 -3.64 -2.46 -4.32
CA PHE A 78 -3.26 -1.82 -3.04
C PHE A 78 -4.02 -0.49 -2.82
N TYR A 79 -4.15 0.33 -3.86
CA TYR A 79 -4.96 1.53 -3.81
C TYR A 79 -6.44 1.21 -3.60
N ALA A 80 -7.00 0.29 -4.37
CA ALA A 80 -8.40 -0.11 -4.30
C ALA A 80 -8.79 -0.66 -2.92
N LEU A 81 -7.93 -1.46 -2.28
CA LEU A 81 -8.15 -1.93 -0.90
C LEU A 81 -8.27 -0.75 0.08
N THR A 82 -7.44 0.28 -0.07
CA THR A 82 -7.51 1.50 0.76
C THR A 82 -8.83 2.23 0.53
N TYR A 83 -9.27 2.34 -0.73
CA TYR A 83 -10.57 2.93 -1.08
C TYR A 83 -11.75 2.11 -0.55
N LEU A 84 -11.69 0.78 -0.57
CA LEU A 84 -12.73 -0.08 0.02
C LEU A 84 -12.88 0.20 1.52
N VAL A 85 -11.77 0.30 2.25
CA VAL A 85 -11.81 0.68 3.68
C VAL A 85 -12.40 2.08 3.84
N MET A 86 -11.97 3.06 3.04
CA MET A 86 -12.47 4.43 3.09
C MET A 86 -13.98 4.51 2.85
N PHE A 87 -14.51 3.79 1.84
CA PHE A 87 -15.95 3.75 1.57
C PHE A 87 -16.73 2.93 2.61
N ALA A 88 -16.10 1.97 3.29
CA ALA A 88 -16.73 1.23 4.38
C ALA A 88 -16.97 2.11 5.63
N VAL A 89 -16.13 3.12 5.89
CA VAL A 89 -16.26 4.01 7.08
C VAL A 89 -17.66 4.62 7.23
N PRO A 90 -18.23 5.34 6.24
CA PRO A 90 -19.59 5.89 6.36
C PRO A 90 -20.70 4.84 6.36
N LEU A 91 -20.41 3.59 5.95
CA LEU A 91 -21.40 2.51 5.92
C LEU A 91 -21.58 1.85 7.29
N VAL A 92 -20.47 1.60 8.00
CA VAL A 92 -20.46 0.81 9.25
C VAL A 92 -19.78 1.50 10.44
N GLY A 93 -18.89 2.47 10.21
CA GLY A 93 -18.02 3.03 11.24
C GLY A 93 -18.50 4.33 11.88
N ILE A 94 -19.25 5.15 11.14
CA ILE A 94 -19.73 6.46 11.62
C ILE A 94 -21.18 6.70 11.22
N ARG A 95 -21.92 7.52 11.98
CA ARG A 95 -23.24 7.99 11.57
C ARG A 95 -23.08 8.97 10.42
N SER A 96 -23.54 8.58 9.23
CA SER A 96 -23.54 9.43 8.03
C SER A 96 -24.94 9.62 7.48
N PRO A 97 -25.23 10.78 6.85
CA PRO A 97 -26.48 11.00 6.13
C PRO A 97 -26.74 9.91 5.08
N SER A 98 -28.01 9.59 4.83
CA SER A 98 -28.41 8.52 3.90
C SER A 98 -27.83 8.71 2.49
N TRP A 99 -27.77 9.94 1.98
CA TRP A 99 -27.17 10.23 0.67
C TRP A 99 -25.67 9.90 0.60
N VAL A 100 -24.92 10.15 1.68
CA VAL A 100 -23.50 9.77 1.79
C VAL A 100 -23.35 8.25 1.78
N ARG A 101 -24.24 7.53 2.47
CA ARG A 101 -24.21 6.06 2.51
C ARG A 101 -24.50 5.46 1.14
N VAL A 102 -25.43 6.02 0.37
CA VAL A 102 -25.72 5.57 -1.00
C VAL A 102 -24.52 5.82 -1.92
N ALA A 103 -23.92 7.03 -1.85
CA ALA A 103 -22.72 7.34 -2.63
C ALA A 103 -21.54 6.44 -2.25
N ALA A 104 -21.32 6.21 -0.96
CA ALA A 104 -20.28 5.31 -0.46
C ALA A 104 -20.51 3.86 -0.87
N LEU A 105 -21.75 3.37 -0.85
CA LEU A 105 -22.08 2.02 -1.31
C LEU A 105 -21.80 1.87 -2.81
N SER A 106 -22.16 2.86 -3.63
CA SER A 106 -21.86 2.85 -5.06
C SER A 106 -20.35 2.83 -5.32
N GLY A 107 -19.59 3.70 -4.65
CA GLY A 107 -18.13 3.72 -4.73
C GLY A 107 -17.51 2.39 -4.29
N PHE A 108 -17.99 1.83 -3.17
CA PHE A 108 -17.54 0.54 -2.66
C PHE A 108 -17.77 -0.59 -3.67
N LEU A 109 -18.97 -0.69 -4.25
CA LEU A 109 -19.28 -1.73 -5.23
C LEU A 109 -18.44 -1.58 -6.50
N MET A 110 -18.25 -0.36 -7.00
CA MET A 110 -17.43 -0.12 -8.18
C MET A 110 -15.96 -0.50 -7.93
N THR A 111 -15.41 -0.12 -6.78
CA THR A 111 -14.03 -0.50 -6.40
C THR A 111 -13.90 -2.01 -6.18
N LEU A 112 -14.94 -2.66 -5.64
CA LEU A 112 -14.92 -4.11 -5.47
C LEU A 112 -14.89 -4.84 -6.82
N VAL A 113 -15.69 -4.38 -7.78
CA VAL A 113 -15.68 -4.90 -9.16
C VAL A 113 -14.31 -4.67 -9.80
N ASP A 114 -13.71 -3.49 -9.64
CA ASP A 114 -12.36 -3.19 -10.12
C ASP A 114 -11.32 -4.18 -9.58
N VAL A 115 -11.31 -4.46 -8.27
CA VAL A 115 -10.40 -5.46 -7.67
C VAL A 115 -10.58 -6.83 -8.29
N VAL A 116 -11.84 -7.29 -8.46
CA VAL A 116 -12.13 -8.60 -9.05
C VAL A 116 -11.67 -8.67 -10.50
N LEU A 117 -11.93 -7.63 -11.30
CA LEU A 117 -11.53 -7.58 -12.71
C LEU A 117 -10.02 -7.40 -12.89
N SER A 118 -9.34 -6.71 -11.98
CA SER A 118 -7.89 -6.49 -12.03
C SER A 118 -7.09 -7.79 -11.83
N ILE A 119 -7.71 -8.82 -11.23
CA ILE A 119 -7.13 -10.17 -11.12
C ILE A 119 -7.18 -10.91 -12.47
N VAL A 120 -8.11 -10.55 -13.37
CA VAL A 120 -8.25 -11.20 -14.67
C VAL A 120 -7.20 -10.65 -15.65
N PRO A 121 -6.28 -11.50 -16.18
CA PRO A 121 -5.23 -11.02 -17.07
C PRO A 121 -5.80 -10.63 -18.44
N ILE A 122 -5.64 -9.36 -18.80
CA ILE A 122 -6.00 -8.79 -20.11
C ILE A 122 -5.01 -9.21 -21.22
N VAL A 123 -3.74 -9.49 -20.87
CA VAL A 123 -2.70 -9.95 -21.83
C VAL A 123 -2.57 -11.47 -21.85
N GLN A 124 -2.00 -12.00 -22.94
CA GLN A 124 -1.64 -13.41 -23.00
C GLN A 124 -0.55 -13.72 -21.98
N VAL A 125 -0.94 -14.41 -20.92
CA VAL A 125 -0.04 -14.99 -19.91
C VAL A 125 0.07 -16.49 -20.18
N GLU A 126 1.25 -17.08 -19.96
CA GLU A 126 1.45 -18.52 -20.11
C GLU A 126 0.50 -19.32 -19.19
N SER A 127 0.24 -18.80 -17.98
CA SER A 127 -0.72 -19.38 -17.06
C SER A 127 -1.43 -18.30 -16.23
N ARG A 128 -2.76 -18.21 -16.41
CA ARG A 128 -3.63 -17.31 -15.65
C ARG A 128 -3.56 -17.55 -14.14
N LEU A 129 -3.33 -18.81 -13.75
CA LEU A 129 -3.23 -19.21 -12.34
C LEU A 129 -1.93 -18.71 -11.71
N ILE A 130 -0.80 -18.82 -12.41
CA ILE A 130 0.49 -18.33 -11.89
C ILE A 130 0.46 -16.80 -11.74
N PHE A 131 -0.14 -16.11 -12.70
CA PHE A 131 -0.35 -14.67 -12.63
C PHE A 131 -1.22 -14.26 -11.42
N ALA A 132 -2.40 -14.88 -11.28
CA ALA A 132 -3.31 -14.59 -10.16
C ALA A 132 -2.67 -14.93 -8.80
N LEU A 133 -1.93 -16.04 -8.71
CA LEU A 133 -1.19 -16.43 -7.51
C LEU A 133 -0.08 -15.42 -7.18
N LYS A 134 0.69 -14.95 -8.16
CA LYS A 134 1.73 -13.93 -7.95
C LYS A 134 1.14 -12.64 -7.38
N ILE A 135 0.06 -12.13 -7.98
CA ILE A 135 -0.62 -10.91 -7.49
C ILE A 135 -1.19 -11.15 -6.09
N SER A 136 -1.96 -12.22 -5.92
CA SER A 136 -2.62 -12.51 -4.64
C SER A 136 -1.61 -12.71 -3.51
N SER A 137 -0.54 -13.48 -3.78
CA SER A 137 0.56 -13.69 -2.83
C SER A 137 1.24 -12.38 -2.49
N LEU A 138 1.55 -11.54 -3.49
CA LEU A 138 2.20 -10.26 -3.26
C LEU A 138 1.35 -9.34 -2.39
N VAL A 139 0.06 -9.24 -2.70
CA VAL A 139 -0.91 -8.43 -1.95
C VAL A 139 -1.06 -8.95 -0.52
N LEU A 140 -1.25 -10.26 -0.34
CA LEU A 140 -1.43 -10.89 0.97
C LEU A 140 -0.18 -10.74 1.84
N VAL A 141 1.01 -11.04 1.32
CA VAL A 141 2.27 -10.95 2.07
C VAL A 141 2.53 -9.51 2.48
N THR A 142 2.36 -8.55 1.58
CA THR A 142 2.60 -7.13 1.89
C THR A 142 1.63 -6.60 2.94
N ASN A 143 0.34 -6.95 2.84
CA ASN A 143 -0.65 -6.58 3.86
C ASN A 143 -0.39 -7.27 5.20
N ALA A 144 0.03 -8.54 5.19
CA ALA A 144 0.38 -9.28 6.40
C ALA A 144 1.59 -8.66 7.11
N ILE A 145 2.62 -8.24 6.37
CA ILE A 145 3.77 -7.51 6.91
C ILE A 145 3.31 -6.19 7.54
N GLY A 146 2.49 -5.40 6.82
CA GLY A 146 1.92 -4.16 7.34
C GLY A 146 1.12 -4.36 8.63
N PHE A 147 0.27 -5.40 8.67
CA PHE A 147 -0.51 -5.76 9.84
C PHE A 147 0.37 -6.21 11.02
N ALA A 148 1.42 -7.00 10.78
CA ALA A 148 2.35 -7.44 11.81
C ALA A 148 3.11 -6.26 12.43
N ILE A 149 3.55 -5.31 11.62
CA ILE A 149 4.18 -4.07 12.10
C ILE A 149 3.18 -3.28 12.96
N PHE A 150 1.98 -3.02 12.44
CA PHE A 150 0.94 -2.30 13.17
C PHE A 150 0.61 -2.95 14.52
N LYS A 151 0.45 -4.28 14.55
CA LYS A 151 0.16 -5.02 15.79
C LYS A 151 1.31 -4.90 16.80
N THR A 152 2.55 -5.00 16.35
CA THR A 152 3.74 -4.89 17.21
C THR A 152 3.83 -3.51 17.87
N GLU A 153 3.62 -2.45 17.08
CA GLU A 153 3.65 -1.08 17.60
C GLU A 153 2.45 -0.78 18.50
N ARG A 154 1.25 -1.29 18.17
CA ARG A 154 0.06 -1.23 19.06
C ARG A 154 0.31 -1.89 20.41
N THR A 155 1.01 -3.01 20.44
CA THR A 155 1.37 -3.69 21.69
C THR A 155 2.38 -2.87 22.49
N ARG A 156 3.43 -2.34 21.84
CA ARG A 156 4.41 -1.44 22.49
C ARG A 156 3.76 -0.17 23.05
N ALA A 157 2.85 0.45 22.31
CA ALA A 157 2.13 1.64 22.76
C ALA A 157 1.20 1.37 23.96
N ARG A 158 0.73 0.12 24.12
CA ARG A 158 -0.06 -0.31 25.30
C ARG A 158 0.82 -0.65 26.51
N GLU A 159 2.07 -1.08 26.27
CA GLU A 159 3.03 -1.44 27.31
C GLU A 159 3.74 -0.25 27.94
N LEU A 160 3.66 0.95 27.33
CA LEU A 160 4.07 2.20 27.96
C LEU A 160 2.92 2.71 28.83
N PRO A 161 2.93 2.51 30.17
CA PRO A 161 2.00 3.20 31.04
C PRO A 161 2.21 4.69 30.83
N ILE A 162 1.11 5.43 30.73
CA ILE A 162 1.11 6.89 30.68
C ILE A 162 1.78 7.36 31.98
N ALA A 163 3.08 7.65 31.89
CA ALA A 163 3.80 8.30 32.97
C ALA A 163 3.41 9.78 32.92
N GLY A 164 2.54 10.16 33.86
CA GLY A 164 2.40 11.50 34.46
C GLY A 164 2.28 12.69 33.50
#